data_AF-A0ABD5NVT1-F1
#
_entry.id   AF-A0ABD5NVT1-F1
#
_cell.length_a   1.000
_cell.length_b   1.000
_cell.length_c   1.000
_cell.angle_alpha   90.00
_cell.angle_beta   90.00
_cell.angle_gamma   90.00
#
_symmetry.space_group_name_H-M   'P 1'
#
loop_
_entity.id
_entity.type
_entity.pdbx_description
1 polymer ?
#
loop_
_entity_poly.entity_id
_entity_poly.type
_entity_poly.pdbx_seq_one_letter_code
_entity_poly.pdbx_strand_id
1 'polypeptide(L)'
;MTVPIQRLVLDLLKPHEPGIVEFAETVAACDGVDGVNAVLVETDREVQNLKLTLEGDAIDAEVVEETVEELGGTVHSIDEVVCGERVIEQSETPQDR
;
A
#
# COMPACT_ATOMS: atom_id res chain seq x y z
N MET A 1 17.46 3.85 -16.53
CA MET A 1 17.71 3.79 -15.07
C MET A 1 16.40 4.11 -14.42
N THR A 2 15.76 3.11 -13.81
CA THR A 2 14.56 3.29 -12.99
C THR A 2 14.99 3.79 -11.62
N VAL A 3 14.23 4.74 -11.07
CA VAL A 3 14.47 5.27 -9.72
C VAL A 3 13.71 4.37 -8.74
N PRO A 4 14.31 3.93 -7.63
CA PRO A 4 13.64 3.04 -6.68
C PRO A 4 12.43 3.70 -6.03
N ILE A 5 11.36 2.94 -5.84
CA ILE A 5 10.20 3.33 -5.03
C ILE A 5 10.60 3.15 -3.56
N GLN A 6 10.32 4.18 -2.76
CA GLN A 6 10.62 4.27 -1.33
C GLN A 6 9.35 4.17 -0.48
N ARG A 7 8.22 4.70 -0.99
CA ARG A 7 6.91 4.59 -0.36
C ARG A 7 5.82 4.40 -1.39
N LEU A 8 4.84 3.58 -1.05
CA LEU A 8 3.61 3.38 -1.79
C LEU A 8 2.41 3.49 -0.83
N VAL A 9 1.39 4.26 -1.19
CA VAL A 9 0.11 4.29 -0.46
C VAL A 9 -0.99 3.80 -1.38
N LEU A 10 -1.70 2.76 -0.95
CA LEU A 10 -2.74 2.08 -1.72
C LEU A 10 -4.09 2.27 -1.05
N ASP A 11 -5.11 2.59 -1.83
CA ASP A 11 -6.51 2.34 -1.51
C ASP A 11 -6.91 1.01 -2.15
N LEU A 12 -7.41 0.07 -1.35
CA LEU A 12 -7.78 -1.26 -1.82
C LEU A 12 -9.01 -1.81 -1.11
N LEU A 13 -9.66 -2.76 -1.77
CA LEU A 13 -10.66 -3.62 -1.15
C LEU A 13 -10.07 -4.99 -0.85
N LYS A 14 -10.53 -5.61 0.24
CA LYS A 14 -10.33 -7.04 0.49
C LYS A 14 -11.60 -7.73 0.99
N PRO A 15 -11.74 -9.05 0.81
CA PRO A 15 -12.72 -9.85 1.55
C PRO A 15 -12.47 -9.76 3.07
N HIS A 16 -13.41 -10.28 3.86
CA HIS A 16 -13.24 -10.34 5.33
C HIS A 16 -12.08 -11.24 5.75
N GLU A 17 -11.83 -12.33 5.01
CA GLU A 17 -10.74 -13.28 5.22
C GLU A 17 -9.78 -13.25 4.01
N PRO A 18 -8.45 -13.16 4.21
CA PRO A 18 -7.78 -13.16 5.50
C PRO A 18 -7.98 -11.86 6.30
N GLY A 19 -7.77 -11.95 7.62
CA GLY A 19 -7.86 -10.81 8.53
C GLY A 19 -6.81 -9.75 8.23
N ILE A 20 -7.05 -8.49 8.65
CA ILE A 20 -6.16 -7.35 8.35
C ILE A 20 -4.71 -7.57 8.80
N VAL A 21 -4.48 -8.30 9.90
CA VAL A 21 -3.14 -8.60 10.41
C VAL A 21 -2.39 -9.51 9.45
N GLU A 22 -2.98 -10.66 9.08
CA GLU A 22 -2.38 -11.60 8.13
C GLU A 22 -2.18 -10.96 6.74
N PHE A 23 -3.14 -10.13 6.32
CA PHE A 23 -3.02 -9.37 5.08
C PHE A 23 -1.80 -8.44 5.11
N ALA A 24 -1.64 -7.65 6.17
CA ALA A 24 -0.51 -6.73 6.33
C ALA A 24 0.82 -7.48 6.48
N GLU A 25 0.87 -8.59 7.22
CA GLU A 25 2.06 -9.43 7.38
C GLU A 25 2.52 -10.01 6.04
N THR A 26 1.59 -10.45 5.20
CA THR A 26 1.90 -11.02 3.88
C THR A 26 2.45 -9.95 2.94
N VAL A 27 1.82 -8.77 2.88
CA VAL A 27 2.31 -7.64 2.07
C VAL A 27 3.66 -7.12 2.58
N ALA A 28 3.90 -7.14 3.90
CA ALA A 28 5.19 -6.74 4.48
C ALA A 28 6.33 -7.72 4.16
N ALA A 29 6.02 -8.92 3.67
CA ALA A 29 7.02 -9.90 3.28
C ALA A 29 7.49 -9.76 1.81
N CYS A 30 6.90 -8.85 1.03
CA CYS A 30 7.34 -8.56 -0.34
C CYS A 30 8.77 -8.01 -0.36
N ASP A 31 9.53 -8.34 -1.40
CA ASP A 31 10.90 -7.85 -1.57
C ASP A 31 10.94 -6.31 -1.62
N GLY A 32 11.87 -5.73 -0.87
CA GLY A 32 12.05 -4.27 -0.79
C GLY A 32 11.09 -3.54 0.14
N VAL A 33 10.20 -4.25 0.86
CA VAL A 33 9.31 -3.67 1.87
C VAL A 33 9.92 -3.86 3.26
N ASP A 34 10.18 -2.75 3.97
CA ASP A 34 10.70 -2.76 5.35
C ASP A 34 9.56 -2.68 6.38
N GLY A 35 8.43 -2.09 6.01
CA GLY A 35 7.29 -1.94 6.89
C GLY A 35 5.99 -1.63 6.16
N VAL A 36 4.88 -2.08 6.75
CA VAL A 36 3.52 -1.82 6.27
C VAL A 36 2.68 -1.28 7.41
N ASN A 37 1.96 -0.19 7.14
CA ASN A 37 0.87 0.28 7.96
C ASN A 37 -0.45 -0.04 7.27
N ALA A 38 -1.36 -0.72 7.96
CA ALA A 38 -2.69 -1.06 7.45
C ALA A 38 -3.78 -0.37 8.28
N VAL A 39 -4.63 0.42 7.62
CA VAL A 39 -5.76 1.11 8.24
C VAL A 39 -7.05 0.62 7.62
N LEU A 40 -7.96 0.10 8.44
CA LEU A 40 -9.34 -0.18 8.04
C LEU A 40 -10.09 1.15 7.91
N VAL A 41 -10.48 1.50 6.69
CA VAL A 41 -11.22 2.74 6.39
C VAL A 41 -12.71 2.50 6.58
N GLU A 42 -13.23 1.45 5.97
CA GLU A 42 -14.65 1.10 6.01
C GLU A 42 -14.85 -0.42 5.98
N THR A 43 -15.95 -0.89 6.58
CA THR A 43 -16.39 -2.28 6.49
C THR A 43 -17.80 -2.33 5.92
N ASP A 44 -17.93 -3.01 4.79
CA ASP A 44 -19.18 -3.31 4.13
C ASP A 44 -19.62 -4.75 4.40
N ARG A 45 -20.79 -5.12 3.84
CA ARG A 45 -21.35 -6.47 4.00
C ARG A 45 -20.44 -7.56 3.47
N GLU A 46 -19.76 -7.31 2.35
CA GLU A 46 -19.00 -8.34 1.61
C GLU A 46 -17.49 -8.08 1.61
N VAL A 47 -17.08 -6.82 1.77
CA VAL A 47 -15.68 -6.38 1.64
C VAL A 47 -15.31 -5.37 2.72
N GLN A 48 -14.01 -5.12 2.84
CA GLN A 48 -13.43 -4.09 3.68
C GLN A 48 -12.55 -3.19 2.82
N ASN A 49 -12.67 -1.87 2.98
CA ASN A 49 -11.76 -0.91 2.39
C ASN A 49 -10.58 -0.67 3.33
N LEU A 50 -9.36 -0.84 2.81
CA LEU A 50 -8.11 -0.60 3.52
C LEU A 50 -7.29 0.48 2.83
N LYS A 51 -6.62 1.29 3.64
CA LYS A 51 -5.46 2.07 3.23
C LYS A 51 -4.20 1.36 3.68
N LEU A 52 -3.35 0.98 2.75
CA LEU A 52 -2.01 0.46 3.04
C LEU A 52 -0.96 1.52 2.75
N THR A 53 -0.02 1.70 3.66
CA THR A 53 1.20 2.47 3.43
C THR A 53 2.39 1.54 3.58
N LEU A 54 3.17 1.39 2.52
CA LEU A 54 4.38 0.58 2.47
C LEU A 54 5.59 1.51 2.40
N GLU A 55 6.62 1.22 3.17
CA GLU A 55 7.94 1.87 3.07
C GLU A 55 9.04 0.83 3.02
N GLY A 56 10.09 1.12 2.26
CA GLY A 56 11.28 0.28 2.17
C GLY A 56 12.14 0.64 0.97
N ASP A 57 13.21 -0.12 0.76
CA ASP A 57 14.16 0.13 -0.32
C ASP A 57 13.82 -0.64 -1.61
N ALA A 58 13.49 0.11 -2.66
CA ALA A 58 13.22 -0.42 -4.00
C ALA A 58 12.00 -1.36 -4.06
N ILE A 59 10.88 -0.90 -3.49
CA ILE A 59 9.60 -1.60 -3.52
C ILE A 59 9.20 -1.91 -4.97
N ASP A 60 8.88 -3.17 -5.24
CA ASP A 60 8.32 -3.60 -6.51
C ASP A 60 6.78 -3.50 -6.45
N ALA A 61 6.22 -2.46 -7.07
CA ALA A 61 4.78 -2.21 -7.05
C ALA A 61 3.98 -3.31 -7.74
N GLU A 62 4.53 -3.95 -8.79
CA GLU A 62 3.83 -5.03 -9.50
C GLU A 62 3.72 -6.26 -8.59
N VAL A 63 4.79 -6.62 -7.87
CA VAL A 63 4.79 -7.73 -6.90
C VAL A 63 3.82 -7.45 -5.74
N VAL A 64 3.75 -6.21 -5.26
CA VAL A 64 2.80 -5.82 -4.20
C VAL A 64 1.36 -5.93 -4.70
N GLU A 65 1.06 -5.46 -5.92
CA GLU A 65 -0.27 -5.58 -6.53
C GLU A 65 -0.66 -7.05 -6.71
N GLU A 66 0.24 -7.89 -7.24
CA GLU A 66 0.02 -9.33 -7.38
C GLU A 66 -0.26 -9.99 -6.02
N THR A 67 0.52 -9.65 -4.98
CA THR A 67 0.32 -10.18 -3.62
C THR A 67 -1.05 -9.79 -3.05
N VAL A 68 -1.49 -8.55 -3.29
CA VAL A 68 -2.83 -8.09 -2.90
C VAL A 68 -3.93 -8.90 -3.61
N GLU A 69 -3.77 -9.15 -4.91
CA GLU A 69 -4.71 -9.96 -5.69
C GLU A 69 -4.76 -11.41 -5.25
N GLU A 70 -3.62 -12.02 -4.91
CA GLU A 70 -3.52 -13.39 -4.38
C GLU A 70 -4.26 -13.57 -3.05
N LEU A 71 -4.27 -12.53 -2.21
CA LEU A 71 -5.05 -12.47 -0.96
C LEU A 71 -6.55 -12.19 -1.20
N GLY A 72 -6.98 -12.11 -2.46
CA GLY A 72 -8.36 -11.81 -2.88
C GLY A 72 -8.71 -10.33 -2.83
N GLY A 73 -7.73 -9.45 -2.61
CA GLY A 73 -7.91 -8.02 -2.65
C GLY A 73 -7.92 -7.42 -4.06
N THR A 74 -8.20 -6.13 -4.15
CA THR A 74 -8.13 -5.38 -5.42
C THR A 74 -7.69 -3.96 -5.10
N VAL A 75 -6.59 -3.52 -5.73
CA VAL A 75 -6.12 -2.14 -5.63
C VAL A 75 -7.06 -1.24 -6.44
N HIS A 76 -7.64 -0.24 -5.78
CA HIS A 76 -8.48 0.78 -6.42
C HIS A 76 -7.66 1.92 -6.99
N SER A 77 -6.71 2.41 -6.20
CA SER A 77 -5.81 3.48 -6.61
C SER A 77 -4.51 3.42 -5.83
N ILE A 78 -3.47 3.95 -6.47
CA ILE A 78 -2.26 4.36 -5.80
C ILE A 78 -2.45 5.83 -5.41
N ASP A 79 -2.64 6.08 -4.12
CA ASP A 79 -2.93 7.40 -3.56
C ASP A 79 -1.66 8.26 -3.41
N GLU A 80 -0.52 7.64 -3.14
CA GLU A 80 0.78 8.31 -3.01
C GLU A 80 1.91 7.39 -3.48
N VAL A 81 2.92 7.99 -4.14
CA VAL A 81 4.18 7.33 -4.49
C VAL A 81 5.34 8.27 -4.16
N VAL A 82 6.37 7.73 -3.52
CA VAL A 82 7.64 8.43 -3.31
C VAL A 82 8.77 7.60 -3.92
N CYS A 83 9.53 8.19 -4.83
CA CYS A 83 10.68 7.54 -5.47
C CYS A 83 11.96 8.36 -5.27
N GLY A 84 13.09 7.68 -5.10
CA GLY A 84 14.40 8.32 -4.98
C GLY A 84 15.30 7.70 -3.92
N GLU A 85 16.33 8.45 -3.53
CA GLU A 85 17.29 8.06 -2.49
C GLU A 85 16.77 8.31 -1.07
N ARG A 86 15.59 8.94 -0.94
CA ARG A 86 14.96 9.28 0.35
C ARG A 86 13.47 9.52 0.19
N VAL A 87 12.76 9.35 1.29
CA VAL A 87 11.34 9.74 1.39
C VAL A 87 11.21 11.27 1.44
N ILE A 88 10.27 11.82 0.66
CA ILE A 88 9.89 13.24 0.65
C ILE A 88 8.40 13.33 0.99
N GLU A 89 8.08 14.02 2.07
CA GLU A 89 6.70 14.28 2.45
C GLU A 89 6.05 15.34 1.53
N GLN A 90 4.76 15.16 1.23
CA GLN A 90 3.98 16.17 0.52
C GLN A 90 3.98 17.47 1.33
N SER A 91 4.40 18.56 0.69
CA SER A 91 4.33 19.89 1.29
C SER A 91 2.97 20.51 1.02
N GLU A 92 2.28 20.98 2.07
CA GLU A 92 1.03 21.71 1.91
C GLU A 92 1.25 23.02 1.14
N THR A 93 0.37 23.30 0.19
CA THR A 93 0.35 24.55 -0.57
C THR A 93 -0.97 25.29 -0.37
N PRO A 94 -1.03 26.61 -0.62
CA PRO A 94 -2.30 27.34 -0.59
C PRO A 94 -3.38 26.80 -1.55
N GLN A 95 -3.01 25.98 -2.53
CA GLN A 95 -3.90 25.36 -3.51
C GLN A 95 -4.61 24.09 -2.99
N ASP A 96 -4.17 23.53 -1.87
CA ASP A 96 -4.74 22.31 -1.27
C ASP A 96 -5.93 22.61 -0.33
N ARG A 97 -6.42 23.86 -0.30
CA ARG A 97 -7.52 24.35 0.53
C ARG A 97 -8.78 24.69 -0.24
#